data_AF-A0A7S1JK75-F1
#
_entry.id   AF-A0A7S1JK75-F1
#
_cell.length_a   1.000
_cell.length_b   1.000
_cell.length_c   1.000
_cell.angle_alpha   90.00
_cell.angle_beta   90.00
_cell.angle_gamma   90.00
#
_symmetry.space_group_name_H-M   'P 1'
#
loop_
_entity.id
_entity.type
_entity.pdbx_description
1 polymer ?
#
loop_
_entity_poly.entity_id
_entity_poly.type
_entity_poly.pdbx_seq_one_letter_code
_entity_poly.pdbx_strand_id
1 'polypeptide(L)'
;KTVEEHFRGVSGGNNLVANEAMFRKRSSFVKAAKKLYHAFRSVVGCDLHVSFDTFFLLLCRIECNGFGVWNQDDECLSLALYPTASLFNHSCLPNIARTQDGARVRFWALRGIVRG
;
A
#
# COMPACT_ATOMS: atom_id res chain seq x y z
N LYS A 1 20.25 16.26 13.27
CA LYS A 1 21.04 15.48 12.29
C LYS A 1 20.06 14.81 11.35
N THR A 2 19.91 15.35 10.15
CA THR A 2 19.07 14.80 9.08
C THR A 2 19.69 13.49 8.62
N VAL A 3 18.97 12.39 8.70
CA VAL A 3 19.35 11.15 8.03
C VAL A 3 18.69 11.22 6.66
N GLU A 4 19.34 11.89 5.71
CA GLU A 4 18.99 11.74 4.30
C GLU A 4 19.57 10.42 3.80
N GLU A 5 18.90 9.32 4.14
CA GLU A 5 19.19 8.04 3.52
C GLU A 5 18.57 8.02 2.11
N HIS A 6 19.44 8.25 1.11
CA HIS A 6 19.21 7.85 -0.27
C HIS A 6 19.12 6.32 -0.29
N PHE A 7 17.90 5.78 -0.15
CA PHE A 7 17.65 4.35 -0.31
C PHE A 7 17.88 3.94 -1.77
N ARG A 8 19.11 3.50 -2.08
CA ARG A 8 19.40 2.73 -3.29
C ARG A 8 18.64 1.40 -3.19
N GLY A 9 17.94 1.06 -4.28
CA GLY A 9 16.94 0.00 -4.32
C GLY A 9 17.37 -1.30 -3.67
N VAL A 10 16.55 -1.77 -2.72
CA VAL A 10 16.63 -3.14 -2.20
C VAL A 10 16.04 -4.06 -3.27
N SER A 11 16.94 -4.74 -3.98
CA SER A 11 16.64 -5.76 -4.99
C SER A 11 16.28 -7.11 -4.37
N GLY A 12 15.35 -7.12 -3.41
CA GLY A 12 14.73 -8.31 -2.85
C GLY A 12 13.23 -8.18 -3.04
N GLY A 13 12.57 -9.17 -3.64
CA GLY A 13 11.14 -9.10 -3.97
C GLY A 13 10.30 -8.73 -2.74
N ASN A 14 9.87 -7.47 -2.66
CA ASN A 14 9.01 -6.95 -1.61
C ASN A 14 7.62 -7.62 -1.73
N ASN A 15 7.46 -8.78 -1.11
CA ASN A 15 6.16 -9.43 -1.00
C ASN A 15 5.32 -8.66 0.03
N LEU A 16 4.63 -7.62 -0.44
CA LEU A 16 3.64 -6.90 0.34
C LEU A 16 2.60 -7.87 0.91
N VAL A 17 2.23 -7.65 2.17
CA VAL A 17 1.20 -8.43 2.87
C VAL A 17 -0.11 -8.33 2.10
N ALA A 18 -0.80 -9.46 1.91
CA ALA A 18 -2.08 -9.47 1.19
C ALA A 18 -3.26 -9.89 2.06
N ASN A 19 -3.07 -10.69 3.12
CA ASN A 19 -4.17 -11.26 3.91
C ASN A 19 -5.28 -11.90 3.05
N GLU A 20 -4.91 -12.54 1.93
CA GLU A 20 -5.84 -13.04 0.92
C GLU A 20 -6.91 -13.96 1.51
N ALA A 21 -6.51 -14.89 2.39
CA ALA A 21 -7.43 -15.81 3.07
C ALA A 21 -8.50 -15.08 3.91
N MET A 22 -8.17 -13.92 4.48
CA MET A 22 -9.14 -13.07 5.19
C MET A 22 -10.11 -12.42 4.20
N PHE A 23 -9.60 -11.82 3.13
CA PHE A 23 -10.44 -11.13 2.14
C PHE A 23 -11.35 -12.07 1.35
N ARG A 24 -10.92 -13.31 1.07
CA ARG A 24 -11.77 -14.33 0.42
C ARG A 24 -13.01 -14.68 1.24
N LYS A 25 -12.93 -14.59 2.57
CA LYS A 25 -14.08 -14.81 3.46
C LYS A 25 -15.07 -13.64 3.46
N ARG A 26 -14.67 -12.46 2.99
CA ARG A 26 -15.52 -11.26 2.93
C ARG A 26 -16.31 -11.23 1.63
N SER A 27 -17.54 -11.75 1.66
CA SER A 27 -18.39 -11.88 0.48
C SER A 27 -18.62 -10.56 -0.27
N SER A 28 -18.76 -9.43 0.43
CA SER A 28 -18.88 -8.10 -0.16
C SER A 28 -17.62 -7.68 -0.93
N PHE A 29 -16.44 -7.95 -0.37
CA PHE A 29 -15.16 -7.66 -1.01
C PHE A 29 -14.97 -8.51 -2.26
N VAL A 30 -15.23 -9.82 -2.19
CA VAL A 30 -15.14 -10.71 -3.36
C VAL A 30 -16.10 -10.28 -4.48
N LYS A 31 -17.33 -9.88 -4.14
CA LYS A 31 -18.29 -9.36 -5.12
C LYS A 31 -17.78 -8.07 -5.79
N ALA A 32 -17.23 -7.14 -5.02
CA ALA A 32 -16.65 -5.91 -5.55
C ALA A 32 -15.43 -6.20 -6.45
N ALA A 33 -14.53 -7.08 -6.02
CA ALA A 33 -13.35 -7.46 -6.79
C ALA A 33 -13.71 -8.11 -8.14
N LYS A 34 -14.74 -8.97 -8.19
CA LYS A 34 -15.23 -9.53 -9.47
C LYS A 34 -15.75 -8.45 -10.40
N LYS A 35 -16.54 -7.49 -9.90
CA LYS A 35 -17.04 -6.36 -10.70
C LYS A 35 -15.88 -5.53 -11.27
N LEU A 36 -14.89 -5.20 -10.42
CA LEU A 36 -13.70 -4.47 -10.84
C LEU A 36 -12.87 -5.25 -11.86
N TYR A 37 -12.72 -6.56 -11.70
CA TYR A 37 -12.01 -7.41 -12.66
C TYR A 37 -12.67 -7.41 -14.03
N HIS A 38 -14.00 -7.49 -14.10
CA HIS A 38 -14.73 -7.39 -15.37
C HIS A 38 -14.54 -6.02 -16.03
N ALA A 39 -14.63 -4.94 -15.26
CA ALA A 39 -14.40 -3.58 -15.76
C ALA A 39 -12.94 -3.36 -16.22
N PHE A 40 -11.98 -3.89 -15.47
CA PHE A 40 -10.56 -3.87 -15.83
C PHE A 40 -10.37 -4.54 -17.19
N ARG A 41 -10.87 -5.77 -17.36
CA ARG A 41 -10.76 -6.51 -18.63
C ARG A 41 -11.43 -5.83 -19.82
N SER A 42 -12.51 -5.08 -19.61
CA SER A 42 -13.14 -4.33 -20.71
C SER A 42 -12.32 -3.13 -21.16
N VAL A 43 -11.44 -2.60 -20.31
CA VAL A 43 -10.62 -1.42 -20.62
C VAL A 43 -9.24 -1.81 -21.17
N VAL A 44 -8.57 -2.80 -20.57
CA VAL A 44 -7.19 -3.17 -20.97
C VAL A 44 -7.12 -4.04 -22.24
N GLY A 45 -8.25 -4.47 -22.78
CA GLY A 45 -8.29 -5.30 -23.98
C GLY A 45 -7.74 -6.72 -23.79
N CYS A 46 -7.50 -7.42 -24.91
CA CYS A 46 -7.07 -8.81 -24.93
C CYS A 46 -5.57 -9.01 -24.66
N ASP A 47 -4.77 -7.93 -24.71
CA ASP A 47 -3.30 -8.01 -24.71
C ASP A 47 -2.72 -8.25 -23.30
N LEU A 48 -3.48 -7.93 -22.26
CA LEU A 48 -3.07 -8.12 -20.87
C LEU A 48 -3.88 -9.25 -20.21
N HIS A 49 -3.35 -10.47 -20.29
CA HIS A 49 -3.96 -11.64 -19.66
C HIS A 49 -3.59 -11.76 -18.18
N VAL A 50 -4.37 -11.08 -17.32
CA VAL A 50 -4.27 -11.21 -15.86
C VAL A 50 -5.42 -12.09 -15.38
N SER A 51 -5.13 -13.15 -14.61
CA SER A 51 -6.16 -14.00 -14.02
C SER A 51 -6.93 -13.27 -12.92
N PHE A 52 -8.15 -13.74 -12.60
CA PHE A 52 -8.89 -13.18 -11.47
C PHE A 52 -8.13 -13.32 -10.16
N ASP A 53 -7.44 -14.44 -9.92
CA ASP A 53 -6.70 -14.66 -8.69
C ASP A 53 -5.50 -13.72 -8.56
N THR A 54 -4.77 -13.47 -9.65
CA THR A 54 -3.68 -12.48 -9.66
C THR A 54 -4.23 -11.08 -9.41
N PHE A 55 -5.32 -10.70 -10.08
CA PHE A 55 -5.98 -9.40 -9.86
C PHE A 55 -6.48 -9.24 -8.42
N PHE A 56 -7.11 -10.29 -7.87
CA PHE A 56 -7.60 -10.31 -6.50
C PHE A 56 -6.47 -10.17 -5.49
N LEU A 57 -5.35 -10.86 -5.72
CA LEU A 57 -4.15 -10.77 -4.88
C LEU A 57 -3.56 -9.35 -4.90
N LEU A 58 -3.57 -8.67 -6.05
CA LEU A 58 -3.13 -7.27 -6.15
C LEU A 58 -4.04 -6.33 -5.36
N LEU A 59 -5.36 -6.49 -5.45
CA LEU A 59 -6.30 -5.71 -4.63
C LEU A 59 -6.07 -5.94 -3.13
N CYS A 60 -5.87 -7.19 -2.72
CA CYS A 60 -5.55 -7.54 -1.35
C CYS A 60 -4.28 -6.86 -0.84
N ARG A 61 -3.23 -6.77 -1.68
CA ARG A 61 -2.01 -6.03 -1.36
C ARG A 61 -2.25 -4.52 -1.28
N ILE A 62 -3.05 -3.95 -2.18
CA ILE A 62 -3.41 -2.53 -2.15
C ILE A 62 -4.12 -2.19 -0.84
N GLU A 63 -5.08 -3.01 -0.42
CA GLU A 63 -5.84 -2.80 0.82
C GLU A 63 -4.96 -2.86 2.08
N CYS A 64 -3.96 -3.75 2.11
CA CYS A 64 -3.09 -3.89 3.29
C CYS A 64 -1.96 -2.86 3.36
N ASN A 65 -1.57 -2.25 2.23
CA ASN A 65 -0.33 -1.49 2.13
C ASN A 65 -0.51 -0.08 1.55
N GLY A 66 -1.74 0.27 1.15
CA GLY A 66 -2.08 1.55 0.57
C GLY A 66 -2.03 2.69 1.59
N PHE A 67 -1.51 3.82 1.14
CA PHE A 67 -1.43 5.07 1.90
C PHE A 67 -2.32 6.10 1.23
N GLY A 68 -3.25 6.70 1.98
CA GLY A 68 -3.97 7.87 1.50
C GLY A 68 -3.02 9.06 1.32
N VAL A 69 -3.22 9.81 0.24
CA VAL A 69 -2.57 11.09 -0.03
C VAL A 69 -3.56 12.20 0.24
N TRP A 70 -3.25 13.04 1.22
CA TRP A 70 -4.19 14.02 1.77
C TRP A 70 -3.82 15.46 1.39
N ASN A 71 -4.80 16.34 1.21
CA ASN A 71 -4.57 17.79 1.09
C ASN A 71 -4.53 18.45 2.49
N GLN A 72 -4.47 19.79 2.51
CA GLN A 72 -4.43 20.56 3.76
C GLN A 72 -5.79 20.62 4.49
N ASP A 73 -6.87 20.31 3.78
CA ASP A 73 -8.25 20.29 4.28
C ASP A 73 -8.67 18.89 4.77
N ASP A 74 -7.69 17.98 4.99
CA ASP A 74 -7.89 16.59 5.38
C ASP A 74 -8.78 15.78 4.40
N GLU A 75 -8.78 16.14 3.13
CA GLU A 75 -9.42 15.36 2.06
C GLU A 75 -8.43 14.38 1.43
N CYS A 76 -8.86 13.12 1.26
CA CYS A 76 -8.07 12.09 0.58
C CYS A 76 -8.17 12.26 -0.93
N LEU A 77 -7.09 12.73 -1.55
CA LEU A 77 -7.01 12.97 -2.99
C LEU A 77 -6.75 11.69 -3.78
N SER A 78 -5.97 10.76 -3.22
CA SER A 78 -5.61 9.52 -3.90
C SER A 78 -5.11 8.43 -2.95
N LEU A 79 -4.96 7.22 -3.48
CA LEU A 79 -4.31 6.10 -2.82
C LEU A 79 -2.96 5.85 -3.49
N ALA A 80 -1.89 5.82 -2.69
CA ALA A 80 -0.53 5.58 -3.14
C ALA A 80 0.06 4.31 -2.51
N LEU A 81 0.97 3.66 -3.22
CA LEU A 81 1.76 2.55 -2.70
C LEU A 81 3.21 3.00 -2.49
N TYR A 82 3.70 2.85 -1.27
CA TYR A 82 5.10 3.10 -0.91
C TYR A 82 5.70 1.81 -0.35
N PRO A 83 6.17 0.88 -1.19
CA PRO A 83 6.52 -0.48 -0.76
C PRO A 83 7.49 -0.55 0.42
N THR A 84 8.49 0.33 0.46
CA THR A 84 9.45 0.41 1.58
C THR A 84 8.81 0.93 2.86
N ALA A 85 7.90 1.91 2.75
CA ALA A 85 7.20 2.45 3.91
C ALA A 85 6.16 1.47 4.47
N SER A 86 5.61 0.59 3.63
CA SER A 86 4.67 -0.49 4.03
C SER A 86 5.30 -1.53 4.98
N LEU A 87 6.63 -1.52 5.14
CA LEU A 87 7.31 -2.38 6.12
C LEU A 87 7.08 -1.92 7.57
N PHE A 88 6.68 -0.68 7.79
CA PHE A 88 6.36 -0.20 9.13
C PHE A 88 5.03 -0.78 9.61
N ASN A 89 5.08 -1.52 10.73
CA ASN A 89 3.88 -2.01 11.40
C ASN A 89 3.14 -0.90 12.15
N HIS A 90 1.84 -1.12 12.36
CA HIS A 90 1.03 -0.27 13.22
C HIS A 90 1.36 -0.47 14.71
N SER A 91 1.36 0.63 15.46
CA SER A 91 1.39 0.65 16.91
C SER A 91 0.54 1.82 17.40
N CYS A 92 -0.26 1.62 18.45
CA CYS A 92 -0.99 2.70 19.11
C CYS A 92 -0.05 3.72 19.81
N LEU A 93 1.20 3.34 20.05
CA LEU A 93 2.24 4.20 20.60
C LEU A 93 3.45 4.20 19.64
N PRO A 94 3.38 4.90 18.50
CA PRO A 94 4.39 4.81 17.45
C PRO A 94 5.69 5.50 17.85
N ASN A 95 6.82 4.99 17.35
CA ASN A 95 8.14 5.60 17.52
C ASN A 95 8.58 6.46 16.32
N ILE A 96 7.77 6.50 15.26
CA ILE A 96 7.93 7.36 14.09
C ILE A 96 6.63 8.07 13.73
N ALA A 97 6.72 9.21 13.04
CA ALA A 97 5.59 9.90 12.42
C ALA A 97 5.80 10.05 10.92
N ARG A 98 4.69 10.03 10.17
CA ARG A 98 4.65 10.30 8.74
C ARG A 98 4.26 11.75 8.50
N THR A 99 4.99 12.42 7.60
CA THR A 99 4.60 13.68 6.98
C THR A 99 4.50 13.48 5.48
N GLN A 100 3.76 14.35 4.80
CA GLN A 100 3.51 14.25 3.37
C GLN A 100 3.67 15.62 2.70
N ASP A 101 4.23 15.63 1.49
CA ASP A 101 4.38 16.80 0.62
C ASP A 101 4.03 16.34 -0.81
N GLY A 102 2.79 16.62 -1.24
CA GLY A 102 2.21 15.98 -2.43
C GLY A 102 2.21 14.45 -2.30
N ALA A 103 2.76 13.74 -3.30
CA ALA A 103 2.92 12.28 -3.27
C ALA A 103 4.25 11.82 -2.62
N ARG A 104 4.99 12.71 -1.94
CA ARG A 104 6.22 12.34 -1.23
C ARG A 104 5.92 12.17 0.25
N VAL A 105 6.28 11.00 0.81
CA VAL A 105 6.20 10.74 2.25
C VAL A 105 7.57 10.84 2.92
N ARG A 106 7.61 11.39 4.12
CA ARG A 106 8.80 11.48 4.97
C ARG A 106 8.48 10.94 6.37
N PHE A 107 9.41 10.18 6.95
CA PHE A 107 9.27 9.59 8.27
C PHE A 107 10.27 10.18 9.25
N TRP A 108 9.81 10.48 10.45
CA TRP A 108 10.61 11.12 11.50
C TRP A 108 10.55 10.32 12.78
N ALA A 109 11.69 10.10 13.43
CA ALA A 109 11.70 9.51 14.76
C ALA A 109 11.03 10.45 15.78
N LEU A 110 10.07 9.92 16.53
CA LEU A 110 9.39 10.64 17.62
C LEU A 110 10.09 10.49 18.97
N ARG A 111 11.00 9.52 19.07
CA ARG A 111 11.73 9.16 20.28
C ARG A 111 13.03 8.44 19.90
N GLY A 112 13.92 8.20 20.86
CA GLY A 112 15.13 7.41 20.63
C GLY A 112 14.80 6.00 20.12
N ILE A 113 15.43 5.60 19.02
CA ILE A 113 15.31 4.26 18.44
C ILE A 113 16.63 3.54 18.69
N VAL A 114 16.57 2.43 19.43
CA VAL A 114 17.73 1.58 19.67
C VAL A 114 17.88 0.57 18.54
N ARG A 115 19.10 0.06 18.34
CA ARG A 115 19.35 -1.02 17.39
C ARG A 115 18.58 -2.27 17.84
N GLY A 116 17.81 -2.84 16.90
CA GLY A 116 17.15 -4.13 17.05
C GLY A 116 18.06 -5.31 16.77
#